data_AF-A0A6I7PP79-F1
#
_entry.id   AF-A0A6I7PP79-F1
#
_cell.length_a   1.000
_cell.length_b   1.000
_cell.length_c   1.000
_cell.angle_alpha   90.00
_cell.angle_beta   90.00
_cell.angle_gamma   90.00
#
_symmetry.space_group_name_H-M   'P 1'
#
loop_
_entity.id
_entity.type
_entity.pdbx_description
1 polymer ?
#
loop_
_entity_poly.entity_id
_entity_poly.type
_entity_poly.pdbx_seq_one_letter_code
_entity_poly.pdbx_strand_id
1 'polypeptide(L)' 'MAIRIKSRGGESVEQMMRRFKKLCEKEGLTKDVKRKQFFEKPSERRRRAARKSTKRVPTV' A
#
# COMPACT_ATOMS: atom_id res chain seq x y z
N MET A 1 -9.72 -2.61 1.39
CA MET A 1 -9.37 -2.97 2.78
C MET A 1 -9.45 -1.73 3.65
N ALA A 2 -10.12 -1.81 4.80
CA ALA A 2 -10.06 -0.75 5.81
C ALA A 2 -8.89 -1.06 6.76
N ILE A 3 -7.97 -0.11 6.94
CA ILE A 3 -6.88 -0.24 7.91
C ILE A 3 -7.48 -0.01 9.30
N ARG A 4 -7.61 -1.07 10.10
CA ARG A 4 -8.06 -0.99 11.49
C ARG A 4 -6.88 -1.18 12.43
N ILE A 5 -6.69 -0.22 13.35
CA ILE A 5 -5.78 -0.33 14.48
C ILE A 5 -6.59 -0.24 15.77
N LYS A 6 -6.27 -1.13 16.71
CA LYS A 6 -6.70 -1.05 18.11
C LYS A 6 -5.46 -0.77 18.97
N SER A 7 -5.65 0.04 20.01
CA SER A 7 -4.65 0.21 21.07
C SER A 7 -4.44 -1.12 21.80
N ARG A 8 -3.20 -1.42 22.16
CA ARG A 8 -2.89 -2.50 23.10
C ARG A 8 -2.56 -1.86 24.46
N GLY A 9 -2.89 -2.55 25.55
CA GLY A 9 -2.54 -2.08 26.89
C GLY A 9 -1.02 -1.94 27.01
N GLY A 10 -0.55 -0.79 27.51
CA GLY A 10 0.87 -0.49 27.69
C GLY A 10 1.57 0.12 26.47
N GLU A 11 0.89 0.38 25.35
CA GLU A 11 1.49 1.08 24.21
C GLU A 11 1.45 2.61 24.37
N SER A 12 2.57 3.27 24.05
CA SER A 12 2.58 4.72 23.89
C SER A 12 1.94 5.15 22.57
N VAL A 13 1.48 6.40 22.51
CA VAL A 13 0.87 6.99 21.30
C VAL A 13 1.82 6.90 20.09
N GLU A 14 3.13 7.08 20.30
CA GLU A 14 4.13 6.95 19.25
C GLU A 14 4.24 5.53 18.68
N GLN A 15 4.21 4.51 19.54
CA GLN A 15 4.28 3.11 19.10
C GLN A 15 3.06 2.74 18.23
N MET A 16 1.89 3.25 18.60
CA MET A 16 0.67 3.10 17.82
C MET A 16 0.79 3.77 16.44
N MET A 17 1.33 4.99 16.39
CA MET A 17 1.59 5.72 15.13
C MET A 17 2.58 4.98 14.22
N ARG A 18 3.64 4.39 14.78
CA ARG A 18 4.61 3.60 14.01
C ARG A 18 3.96 2.35 13.40
N ARG A 19 3.11 1.66 14.16
CA ARG A 19 2.32 0.52 13.65
C ARG A 19 1.36 0.95 12.54
N PHE A 20 0.70 2.09 12.70
CA PHE A 20 -0.20 2.63 11.69
C PHE A 20 0.52 2.91 10.38
N LYS A 21 1.67 3.60 10.44
CA LYS A 21 2.51 3.85 9.24
C LYS A 21 2.91 2.54 8.56
N LYS A 22 3.38 1.54 9.32
CA LYS A 22 3.72 0.21 8.76
C LYS A 22 2.55 -0.48 8.07
N LEU A 23 1.33 -0.41 8.64
CA LEU A 23 0.14 -0.99 8.00
C LEU A 23 -0.24 -0.25 6.72
N CYS A 24 -0.18 1.08 6.72
CA CYS A 24 -0.41 1.90 5.52
C CYS A 24 0.59 1.59 4.39
N GLU A 25 1.86 1.36 4.74
CA GLU A 25 2.89 0.95 3.80
C GLU A 25 2.66 -0.46 3.25
N LYS A 26 2.30 -1.41 4.12
CA LYS A 26 2.02 -2.81 3.74
C LYS A 26 0.84 -2.92 2.78
N GLU A 27 -0.25 -2.21 3.07
CA GLU A 27 -1.43 -2.15 2.20
C GLU A 27 -1.17 -1.33 0.92
N GLY A 28 -0.04 -0.62 0.84
CA GLY A 28 0.30 0.21 -0.31
C GLY A 28 -0.65 1.39 -0.51
N LEU A 29 -1.35 1.82 0.56
CA LEU A 29 -2.39 2.85 0.51
C LEU A 29 -1.88 4.13 -0.16
N THR A 30 -0.68 4.59 0.20
CA THR A 30 -0.08 5.80 -0.36
C THR A 30 0.17 5.69 -1.87
N LYS A 31 0.56 4.50 -2.37
CA LYS A 31 0.76 4.25 -3.79
C LYS A 31 -0.58 4.23 -4.54
N ASP A 32 -1.61 3.70 -3.90
CA ASP A 32 -2.95 3.61 -4.48
C ASP A 32 -3.65 4.97 -4.52
N VAL A 33 -3.46 5.82 -3.50
CA VAL A 33 -3.91 7.21 -3.52
C VAL A 33 -3.25 7.95 -4.68
N LYS A 34 -1.91 7.93 -4.78
CA LYS A 34 -1.19 8.56 -5.90
C LYS A 34 -1.64 8.05 -7.26
N ARG A 35 -1.92 6.75 -7.39
CA ARG A 35 -2.40 6.14 -8.65
C ARG A 35 -3.80 6.63 -9.04
N LYS A 36 -4.67 6.89 -8.07
CA LYS A 36 -6.06 7.33 -8.30
C LYS A 36 -6.21 8.86 -8.37
N GLN A 37 -5.15 9.62 -8.10
CA GLN A 37 -5.18 11.09 -8.18
C GLN A 37 -5.48 11.61 -9.59
N PHE A 38 -5.11 10.86 -10.63
CA PHE A 38 -5.30 11.26 -12.02
C PHE A 38 -5.99 10.14 -12.82
N PHE A 39 -6.70 10.54 -13.88
CA PHE A 39 -7.25 9.57 -14.81
C PHE A 39 -6.13 8.84 -15.52
N GLU A 40 -6.22 7.51 -15.50
CA GLU A 40 -5.26 6.64 -16.15
C GLU A 40 -5.99 5.82 -17.22
N LYS A 41 -5.53 5.97 -18.48
CA LYS A 41 -6.10 5.25 -19.62
C LYS A 41 -6.08 3.72 -19.36
N PRO A 42 -7.11 2.98 -19.81
CA PRO A 42 -7.18 1.52 -19.61
C PRO A 42 -5.98 0.75 -20.18
N SER A 43 -5.38 1.22 -21.28
CA SER A 43 -4.16 0.66 -21.87
C SER A 43 -2.96 0.76 -20.93
N GLU A 44 -2.74 1.94 -20.37
CA GLU A 44 -1.69 2.19 -19.38
C GLU A 44 -1.89 1.33 -18.13
N ARG A 45 -3.14 1.22 -17.66
CA ARG A 45 -3.52 0.35 -16.55
C ARG A 45 -3.08 -1.10 -16.76
N ARG A 46 -3.38 -1.66 -17.94
CA ARG A 46 -2.97 -3.02 -18.33
C ARG A 46 -1.45 -3.17 -18.43
N ARG A 47 -0.77 -2.22 -19.09
CA ARG A 47 0.70 -2.22 -19.25
C ARG A 47 1.44 -2.26 -17.91
N ARG A 48 0.98 -1.48 -16.92
CA ARG A 48 1.58 -1.50 -15.57
C ARG A 48 1.26 -2.77 -14.79
N ALA A 49 0.06 -3.33 -14.95
CA ALA A 49 -0.30 -4.59 -14.30
C ALA A 49 0.65 -5.71 -14.74
N ALA A 50 0.95 -5.80 -16.05
CA ALA A 50 1.94 -6.71 -16.60
C ALA A 50 3.36 -6.45 -16.05
N ARG A 51 3.81 -5.18 -16.00
CA ARG A 51 5.12 -4.85 -15.40
C ARG A 51 5.20 -5.21 -13.91
N LYS A 52 4.11 -5.03 -13.16
CA LYS A 52 4.05 -5.38 -11.73
C LYS A 52 4.11 -6.89 -11.51
N SER A 53 3.52 -7.71 -12.38
CA SER A 53 3.61 -9.16 -12.28
C SER A 53 5.03 -9.63 -12.55
N THR A 54 5.68 -9.15 -13.62
CA THR A 54 7.07 -9.53 -13.95
C THR A 54 8.04 -9.15 -12.85
N LYS A 55 7.88 -7.97 -12.23
CA LYS A 55 8.77 -7.50 -11.15
C LYS A 55 8.60 -8.23 -9.80
N ARG A 56 7.53 -9.03 -9.65
CA ARG A 56 7.25 -9.83 -8.45
C ARG A 56 7.70 -11.29 -8.58
N VAL A 57 8.01 -11.74 -9.79
CA VAL A 57 8.62 -13.06 -10.00
C VAL A 57 10.10 -12.92 -9.63
N PRO A 58 10.61 -13.69 -8.66
CA PRO A 58 12.05 -13.73 -8.45
C PRO A 58 12.65 -14.38 -9.69
N THR A 59 13.39 -13.62 -10.48
CA THR A 59 14.22 -14.19 -11.53
C THR A 59 15.24 -15.07 -10.83
N VAL A 60 15.11 -16.38 -11.04
CA VAL A 60 16.11 -17.40 -10.66
C VAL A 60 17.44 -17.09 -11.31
#